data_AF-A0A1Q5QVK0-F1
#
_entry.id   AF-A0A1Q5QVK0-F1
#
_cell.length_a   1.000
_cell.length_b   1.000
_cell.length_c   1.000
_cell.angle_alpha   90.00
_cell.angle_beta   90.00
_cell.angle_gamma   90.00
#
_symmetry.space_group_name_H-M   'P 1'
#
loop_
_entity.id
_entity.type
_entity.pdbx_description
1 polymer ?
#
loop_
_entity_poly.entity_id
_entity_poly.type
_entity_poly.pdbx_seq_one_letter_code
_entity_poly.pdbx_strand_id
1 'polypeptide(L)' 'LPIWLHQYNWHRPHGGIDSQTPISRLGLTKDNLLRLHT' A
#
# COMPACT_ATOMS: atom_id res chain seq x y z
N LEU A 1 -2.43 -1.25 12.01
CA LEU A 1 -1.82 -0.01 11.47
C LEU A 1 -2.70 1.18 11.81
N PRO A 2 -2.13 2.37 12.06
CA PRO A 2 -2.92 3.59 12.15
C PRO A 2 -3.85 3.70 10.94
N ILE A 3 -5.14 3.98 11.17
CA ILE A 3 -6.19 3.99 10.13
C ILE A 3 -5.79 4.84 8.92
N TRP A 4 -5.15 5.98 9.20
CA TRP A 4 -4.69 6.92 8.18
C TRP A 4 -3.67 6.29 7.22
N LEU A 5 -2.72 5.51 7.74
CA LEU A 5 -1.67 4.88 6.93
C LEU A 5 -2.26 3.78 6.03
N HIS A 6 -3.23 3.03 6.54
CA HIS A 6 -3.96 2.04 5.74
C HIS A 6 -4.73 2.74 4.60
N GLN A 7 -5.49 3.79 4.90
CA GLN A 7 -6.24 4.52 3.88
C GLN A 7 -5.35 5.13 2.81
N TYR A 8 -4.23 5.75 3.20
CA TYR A 8 -3.30 6.35 2.26
C TYR A 8 -2.68 5.31 1.31
N ASN A 9 -2.18 4.20 1.85
CA ASN A 9 -1.48 3.20 1.04
C ASN A 9 -2.42 2.34 0.19
N TRP A 10 -3.64 2.05 0.67
CA TRP A 10 -4.54 1.07 0.06
C TRP A 10 -5.70 1.68 -0.71
N HIS A 11 -6.11 2.92 -0.42
CA HIS A 11 -7.34 3.49 -0.98
C HIS A 11 -7.15 4.85 -1.66
N ARG A 12 -6.01 5.52 -1.49
CA ARG A 12 -5.79 6.84 -2.08
C ARG A 12 -5.15 6.73 -3.47
N PRO A 13 -5.86 7.09 -4.55
CA PRO A 13 -5.29 7.11 -5.89
C PRO A 13 -4.29 8.27 -6.03
N HIS A 14 -3.21 8.04 -6.77
CA HIS A 14 -2.17 9.05 -7.04
C HIS A 14 -1.92 9.21 -8.53
N GLY A 15 -2.05 10.44 -9.03
CA GLY A 15 -1.90 10.75 -10.46
C GLY A 15 -0.49 10.48 -11.02
N GLY A 16 0.55 10.51 -10.19
CA GLY A 16 1.92 10.16 -10.61
C GLY A 16 2.19 8.66 -10.78
N ILE A 17 1.21 7.81 -10.49
CA ILE A 17 1.28 6.35 -10.67
C ILE A 17 0.02 5.82 -11.36
N ASP A 18 -0.43 6.53 -12.39
CA ASP A 18 -1.62 6.18 -13.19
C ASP A 18 -2.90 6.06 -12.35
N SER A 19 -3.05 6.91 -11.33
CA SER A 19 -4.16 6.86 -10.37
C SER A 19 -4.24 5.56 -9.56
N GLN A 20 -3.18 4.75 -9.55
CA GLN A 20 -3.09 3.59 -8.69
C GLN A 20 -2.78 4.01 -7.24
N THR A 21 -2.98 3.08 -6.31
CA THR A 21 -2.67 3.29 -4.90
C THR A 21 -1.19 2.97 -4.64
N PRO A 22 -0.53 3.60 -3.65
CA PRO A 22 0.89 3.39 -3.38
C PRO A 22 1.30 1.92 -3.23
N ILE A 23 0.44 1.09 -2.61
CA ILE A 23 0.73 -0.35 -2.42
C ILE A 23 0.82 -1.13 -3.75
N SER A 24 0.23 -0.62 -4.84
CA SER A 24 0.24 -1.28 -6.15
C SER A 24 1.63 -1.40 -6.76
N ARG A 25 2.61 -0.62 -6.28
CA ARG A 25 4.03 -0.72 -6.66
C ARG A 25 4.77 -1.86 -5.97
N LEU A 26 4.24 -2.37 -4.86
CA LEU A 26 4.82 -3.53 -4.21
C LEU A 26 4.36 -4.74 -5.00
N GLY A 27 5.27 -5.38 -5.75
CA GLY A 27 4.98 -6.62 -6.45
C GLY A 27 4.44 -7.64 -5.44
N LEU A 28 3.11 -7.83 -5.39
CA LEU A 28 2.41 -8.68 -4.44
C LEU A 28 2.66 -10.18 -4.70
N THR A 29 3.83 -10.55 -5.22
CA THR A 29 4.25 -11.94 -5.43
C THR A 29 4.49 -12.58 -4.06
N LYS A 30 3.41 -13.09 -3.47
CA LYS A 30 3.24 -14.08 -2.38
C LYS A 30 4.06 -13.98 -1.08
N ASP A 31 5.20 -13.29 -1.06
CA ASP A 31 6.15 -13.24 0.06
C ASP A 31 6.42 -11.79 0.51
N ASN A 32 5.36 -10.99 0.62
CA ASN A 32 5.48 -9.68 1.26
C ASN A 32 5.67 -9.88 2.76
N LEU A 33 6.91 -9.79 3.22
CA LEU A 33 7.32 -9.73 4.64
C LEU A 33 6.84 -8.44 5.35
N LEU A 34 5.71 -7.86 4.95
CA LEU A 34 5.01 -6.79 5.67
C LEU A 34 4.33 -7.38 6.92
N ARG A 35 5.11 -8.04 7.76
CA ARG A 35 4.63 -8.59 9.03
C ARG A 35 4.74 -7.49 10.07
N LEU A 36 3.59 -7.03 10.55
CA LEU A 36 3.51 -6.08 11.66
C LEU A 36 4.22 -6.70 12.87
N HIS A 37 5.38 -6.15 13.25
CA HIS A 37 6.00 -6.47 14.52
C HIS A 37 5.27 -5.66 15.58
N THR A 38 4.64 -6.37 16.52
CA THR A 38 3.97 -5.83 17.71
C THR A 38 4.98 -5.56 18.80
#